data_AF-A0A938RIM2-F1
#
_entry.id   AF-A0A938RIM2-F1
#
_cell.length_a   1.000
_cell.length_b   1.000
_cell.length_c   1.000
_cell.angle_alpha   90.00
_cell.angle_beta   90.00
_cell.angle_gamma   90.00
#
_symmetry.space_group_name_H-M   'P 1'
#
loop_
_entity.id
_entity.type
_entity.pdbx_description
1 polymer ?
#
loop_
_entity_poly.entity_id
_entity_poly.type
_entity_poly.pdbx_seq_one_letter_code
_entity_poly.pdbx_strand_id
1 'polypeptide(L)' 'MLRIARVINAKGFKKLDSLHVACAIAAKADYFLTTDDGILKKAMLVDAIKITDPIGFIKEMIT' A
#
# COMPACT_ATOMS: atom_id res chain seq x y z
N MET A 1 -14.24 2.86 0.78
CA MET A 1 -13.08 2.64 1.67
C MET A 1 -13.17 1.35 2.49
N LEU A 2 -14.17 1.17 3.38
CA LEU A 2 -14.27 -0.01 4.26
C LEU A 2 -14.30 -1.37 3.54
N ARG A 3 -14.98 -1.45 2.38
CA ARG A 3 -15.01 -2.67 1.56
C ARG A 3 -13.61 -3.04 1.04
N ILE A 4 -12.85 -2.05 0.56
CA ILE A 4 -11.47 -2.25 0.08
C ILE A 4 -10.59 -2.66 1.26
N ALA A 5 -10.72 -2.00 2.42
CA ALA A 5 -9.97 -2.36 3.61
C ALA A 5 -10.20 -3.81 4.05
N ARG A 6 -11.42 -4.34 3.94
CA ARG A 6 -11.68 -5.77 4.22
C ARG A 6 -10.96 -6.70 3.24
N VAL A 7 -10.92 -6.35 1.95
CA VAL A 7 -10.17 -7.12 0.93
C VAL A 7 -8.67 -7.08 1.22
N ILE A 8 -8.11 -5.92 1.57
CA ILE A 8 -6.69 -5.79 1.94
C ILE A 8 -6.39 -6.56 3.23
N ASN A 9 -7.28 -6.51 4.23
CA ASN A 9 -7.11 -7.24 5.48
C ASN A 9 -7.11 -8.76 5.26
N ALA A 10 -7.97 -9.27 4.36
CA ALA A 10 -7.99 -10.68 3.98
C ALA A 10 -6.68 -11.15 3.32
N LYS A 11 -5.86 -10.24 2.77
CA LYS A 11 -4.53 -10.51 2.24
C LYS A 11 -3.43 -10.51 3.31
N GLY A 12 -3.78 -10.42 4.60
CA GLY A 12 -2.86 -10.53 5.73
C GLY A 12 -2.31 -9.21 6.28
N PHE A 13 -2.84 -8.06 5.86
CA PHE A 13 -2.53 -6.75 6.46
C PHE A 13 -3.27 -6.58 7.80
N LYS A 14 -2.70 -5.84 8.76
CA LYS A 14 -3.43 -5.52 10.01
C LYS A 14 -4.60 -4.58 9.71
N LYS A 15 -5.56 -4.47 10.64
CA LYS A 15 -6.80 -3.69 10.44
C LYS A 15 -6.51 -2.22 10.06
N LEU A 16 -5.57 -1.57 10.74
CA LEU A 16 -5.21 -0.17 10.46
C LEU A 16 -4.43 -0.03 9.14
N ASP A 17 -3.44 -0.88 8.89
CA ASP A 17 -2.69 -0.89 7.62
C ASP A 17 -3.64 -1.06 6.42
N SER A 18 -4.64 -1.94 6.57
CA SER A 18 -5.65 -2.18 5.55
C SER A 18 -6.50 -0.96 5.26
N LEU A 19 -6.80 -0.15 6.29
CA LEU A 19 -7.50 1.12 6.12
C LEU A 19 -6.61 2.13 5.40
N HIS A 20 -5.34 2.29 5.79
CA HIS A 20 -4.43 3.23 5.13
C HIS A 20 -4.24 2.93 3.64
N VAL A 21 -4.00 1.66 3.28
CA VAL A 21 -3.89 1.23 1.88
C VAL A 21 -5.22 1.47 1.14
N ALA A 22 -6.36 1.15 1.77
CA ALA A 22 -7.67 1.40 1.18
C ALA A 22 -7.99 2.90 0.99
N CYS A 23 -7.50 3.78 1.87
CA CYS A 23 -7.60 5.23 1.72
C CYS A 23 -6.84 5.67 0.47
N ALA A 24 -5.59 5.24 0.30
CA ALA A 24 -4.75 5.63 -0.83
C ALA A 24 -5.33 5.15 -2.17
N ILE A 25 -5.83 3.91 -2.23
CA ILE A 25 -6.57 3.38 -3.40
C ILE A 25 -7.81 4.23 -3.69
N ALA A 26 -8.60 4.56 -2.65
CA ALA A 26 -9.81 5.36 -2.82
C ALA A 26 -9.52 6.79 -3.27
N ALA A 27 -8.39 7.36 -2.84
CA ALA A 27 -7.89 8.65 -3.29
C ALA A 27 -7.30 8.61 -4.72
N LYS A 28 -7.23 7.42 -5.34
CA LYS A 28 -6.56 7.19 -6.64
C LYS A 28 -5.11 7.66 -6.63
N ALA A 29 -4.41 7.49 -5.51
CA ALA A 29 -2.99 7.74 -5.45
C ALA A 29 -2.24 6.69 -6.28
N ASP A 30 -1.18 7.11 -6.97
CA ASP A 30 -0.32 6.19 -7.72
C ASP A 30 0.53 5.33 -6.77
N TYR A 31 0.92 5.91 -5.62
CA TYR A 31 1.79 5.27 -4.63
C TYR A 31 1.23 5.31 -3.22
N PHE A 32 1.51 4.25 -2.46
CA PHE A 32 1.43 4.23 -1.01
C PHE A 32 2.83 4.07 -0.44
N LEU A 33 3.41 5.18 0.03
CA LEU A 33 4.75 5.19 0.60
C LEU A 33 4.73 4.79 2.07
N THR A 34 5.63 3.91 2.47
CA THR A 34 5.75 3.48 3.87
C THR A 34 7.16 3.04 4.21
N THR A 35 7.53 3.11 5.48
CA THR A 35 8.78 2.52 6.01
C THR A 35 8.51 1.26 6.84
N ASP A 36 7.27 0.76 6.86
CA ASP A 36 6.91 -0.45 7.60
C ASP A 36 7.24 -1.71 6.77
N ASP A 37 8.26 -2.46 7.19
CA ASP A 37 8.68 -3.71 6.54
C ASP A 37 7.57 -4.77 6.45
N GLY A 38 6.66 -4.80 7.41
CA GLY A 38 5.53 -5.72 7.43
C GLY A 38 4.50 -5.43 6.33
N ILE A 39 4.36 -4.17 5.94
CA ILE A 39 3.57 -3.73 4.77
C ILE A 39 4.36 -3.98 3.49
N LEU A 40 5.64 -3.59 3.43
CA LEU A 40 6.49 -3.74 2.24
C LEU A 40 6.61 -5.20 1.79
N LYS A 41 6.78 -6.15 2.73
CA LYS A 41 6.82 -7.59 2.44
C LYS A 41 5.53 -8.12 1.79
N LYS A 42 4.42 -7.40 1.93
CA LYS A 42 3.10 -7.76 1.38
C LYS A 42 2.70 -6.90 0.19
N ALA A 43 3.57 -6.00 -0.28
CA ALA A 43 3.29 -5.08 -1.38
C ALA A 43 2.78 -5.82 -2.63
N MET A 44 3.43 -6.93 -2.98
CA MET A 44 3.07 -7.77 -4.13
C MET A 44 1.69 -8.43 -4.03
N LEU A 45 1.06 -8.43 -2.84
CA LEU A 45 -0.30 -8.94 -2.69
C LEU A 45 -1.36 -7.93 -3.16
N VAL A 46 -0.98 -6.68 -3.45
CA VAL A 46 -1.93 -5.59 -3.76
C VAL A 46 -1.58 -4.96 -5.11
N ASP A 47 -2.31 -5.34 -6.16
CA ASP A 47 -2.07 -4.80 -7.51
C ASP A 47 -2.72 -3.42 -7.74
N ALA A 48 -3.64 -3.01 -6.87
CA ALA A 48 -4.46 -1.81 -7.07
C ALA A 48 -3.72 -0.49 -6.81
N ILE A 49 -2.54 -0.53 -6.18
CA ILE A 49 -1.70 0.64 -5.89
C ILE A 49 -0.25 0.20 -5.72
N LYS A 50 0.71 1.03 -6.12
CA LYS A 50 2.12 0.73 -5.93
C LYS A 50 2.55 1.02 -4.49
N ILE A 51 2.90 -0.03 -3.76
CA ILE A 51 3.41 0.09 -2.38
C ILE A 51 4.94 0.03 -2.45
N THR A 52 5.60 1.06 -1.93
CA THR A 52 7.07 1.11 -1.89
C THR A 52 7.55 1.98 -0.72
N ASP A 53 8.85 1.95 -0.44
CA ASP A 53 9.47 2.85 0.52
C ASP A 53 9.91 4.16 -0.14
N PRO A 54 10.16 5.24 0.64
CA PRO A 54 10.54 6.52 0.08
C PRO A 54 11.84 6.48 -0.77
N ILE A 55 12.79 5.61 -0.43
CA ILE A 55 14.04 5.46 -1.18
C ILE A 55 13.76 4.77 -2.51
N GLY A 56 12.95 3.70 -2.51
CA GLY A 56 12.48 3.01 -3.71
C GLY A 56 11.74 3.95 -4.66
N PHE A 57 10.85 4.78 -4.11
CA PHE A 57 10.14 5.80 -4.88
C PHE A 57 11.08 6.81 -5.56
N ILE A 58 12.03 7.39 -4.81
CA ILE A 58 12.98 8.36 -5.37
C ILE A 58 13.82 7.73 -6.49
N LYS A 59 14.27 6.49 -6.33
CA LYS A 59 15.04 5.78 -7.35
C LYS A 59 14.27 5.65 -8.67
N GLU A 60 12.98 5.37 -8.59
CA GLU A 60 12.11 5.28 -9.77
C GLU A 60 11.84 6.64 -10.42
N MET A 61 11.80 7.74 -9.65
CA MET A 61 11.56 9.07 -10.19
C MET A 61 12.78 9.67 -10.92
N ILE A 62 13.98 9.18 -10.60
CA ILE A 62 15.25 9.68 -11.17
C ILE A 62 15.73 8.80 -12.34
N THR A 63 15.10 7.64 -12.56
CA THR A 63 15.40 6.72 -13.68
C THR A 63 14.43 6.95 -14.83
#